data_AF-A0A7C2PYK5-F1
#
_entry.id   AF-A0A7C2PYK5-F1
#
_cell.length_a   1.000
_cell.length_b   1.000
_cell.length_c   1.000
_cell.angle_alpha   90.00
_cell.angle_beta   90.00
_cell.angle_gamma   90.00
#
_symmetry.space_group_name_H-M   'P 1'
#
loop_
_entity.id
_entity.type
_entity.pdbx_description
1 polymer ?
#
loop_
_entity_poly.entity_id
_entity_poly.type
_entity_poly.pdbx_seq_one_letter_code
_entity_poly.pdbx_strand_id
1 'polypeptide(L)'
;MARKEPLCLKCFKYSPHPIYPSIMICVEDNTVISMPKEECSGYVEREFEVLVKLLLERGFLYCADCQQPIYSPDELRHHAKDRVMASIPPDEVACEESPAAD
;
A
#
# COMPACT_ATOMS: atom_id res chain seq x y z
N MET A 1 -13.62 11.16 27.14
CA MET A 1 -13.97 10.81 25.74
C MET A 1 -12.84 9.96 25.20
N ALA A 2 -13.06 8.67 24.97
CA ALA A 2 -12.05 7.81 24.35
C ALA A 2 -11.80 8.36 22.95
N ARG A 3 -10.60 8.91 22.69
CA ARG A 3 -10.19 9.27 21.33
C ARG A 3 -10.14 7.96 20.55
N LYS A 4 -11.14 7.70 19.71
CA LYS A 4 -11.09 6.60 18.77
C LYS A 4 -9.93 6.89 17.81
N GLU A 5 -8.98 5.97 17.75
CA GLU A 5 -7.88 6.10 16.79
C GLU A 5 -8.47 6.01 15.38
N PRO A 6 -8.08 6.90 14.45
CA PRO A 6 -8.59 6.86 13.09
C PRO A 6 -8.24 5.53 12.41
N LEU A 7 -9.23 4.85 11.81
CA LEU A 7 -9.04 3.56 11.15
C LEU A 7 -8.04 3.65 10.01
N CYS A 8 -7.98 4.78 9.29
CA CYS A 8 -7.04 4.96 8.18
C CYS A 8 -5.58 4.69 8.60
N LEU A 9 -5.16 5.07 9.81
CA LEU A 9 -3.79 4.85 10.27
C LEU A 9 -3.40 3.37 10.38
N LYS A 10 -4.39 2.49 10.58
CA LYS A 10 -4.24 1.03 10.66
C LYS A 10 -4.68 0.34 9.37
N CYS A 11 -5.06 1.12 8.35
CA CYS A 11 -5.57 0.59 7.10
C CYS A 11 -4.41 0.24 6.17
N PHE A 12 -4.43 -0.96 5.64
CA PHE A 12 -3.48 -1.43 4.64
C PHE A 12 -3.41 -0.53 3.41
N LYS A 13 -4.55 0.06 3.01
CA LYS A 13 -4.68 0.96 1.86
C LYS A 13 -4.17 2.38 2.12
N TYR A 14 -3.83 2.71 3.36
CA TYR A 14 -3.33 4.01 3.74
C TYR A 14 -1.83 4.06 3.53
N SER A 15 -1.40 4.85 2.55
CA SER A 15 0.00 4.97 2.16
C SER A 15 0.35 6.43 1.94
N PRO A 16 1.59 6.86 2.20
CA PRO A 16 2.07 8.15 1.73
C PRO A 16 1.98 8.22 0.19
N HIS A 17 1.73 9.42 -0.32
CA HIS A 17 1.75 9.73 -1.74
C HIS A 17 3.17 9.51 -2.29
N PRO A 18 3.34 8.86 -3.46
CA PRO A 18 4.67 8.50 -3.99
C PRO A 18 5.59 9.71 -4.16
N ILE A 19 5.05 10.83 -4.68
CA ILE A 19 5.81 12.07 -4.91
C ILE A 19 5.95 12.94 -3.63
N TYR A 20 4.96 12.86 -2.72
CA TYR A 20 4.83 13.79 -1.60
C TYR A 20 4.58 13.02 -0.31
N PRO A 21 5.62 12.57 0.42
CA PRO A 21 5.46 11.71 1.59
C PRO A 21 4.70 12.38 2.75
N SER A 22 4.53 13.70 2.72
CA SER A 22 3.70 14.48 3.63
C SER A 22 2.20 14.35 3.38
N ILE A 23 1.79 13.82 2.23
CA ILE A 23 0.40 13.62 1.83
C ILE A 23 0.07 12.14 1.95
N MET A 24 -1.02 11.81 2.63
CA MET A 24 -1.49 10.44 2.75
C MET A 24 -2.64 10.18 1.78
N ILE A 25 -2.66 9.02 1.15
CA ILE A 25 -3.69 8.64 0.16
C ILE A 25 -4.29 7.27 0.49
N CYS A 26 -5.48 7.03 -0.04
CA CYS A 26 -6.06 5.68 -0.14
C CYS A 26 -5.69 5.11 -1.52
N VAL A 27 -4.86 4.08 -1.55
CA VAL A 27 -4.35 3.50 -2.82
C VAL A 27 -5.43 2.81 -3.66
N GLU A 28 -6.54 2.37 -3.04
CA GLU A 28 -7.63 1.72 -3.77
C GLU A 28 -8.49 2.72 -4.54
N ASP A 29 -8.75 3.88 -3.94
CA ASP A 29 -9.60 4.92 -4.50
C ASP A 29 -8.78 6.02 -5.21
N ASN A 30 -7.44 5.94 -5.11
CA ASN A 30 -6.48 6.97 -5.50
C ASN A 30 -6.82 8.38 -4.96
N THR A 31 -7.44 8.43 -3.78
CA THR A 31 -7.97 9.66 -3.18
C THR A 31 -7.07 10.14 -2.04
N VAL A 32 -6.78 11.44 -2.02
CA VAL A 32 -6.03 12.08 -0.94
C VAL A 32 -6.85 12.10 0.35
N ILE A 33 -6.24 11.58 1.42
CA ILE A 33 -6.83 11.53 2.75
C ILE A 33 -6.31 12.71 3.56
N SER A 34 -7.03 13.84 3.46
CA SER A 34 -6.71 15.05 4.24
C SER A 34 -7.00 14.88 5.73
N MET A 35 -8.03 14.09 6.09
CA MET A 35 -8.33 13.71 7.46
C MET A 35 -8.61 12.22 7.53
N PRO A 36 -7.96 11.48 8.44
CA PRO A 36 -8.19 10.06 8.57
C PRO A 36 -9.59 9.80 9.11
N LYS A 37 -10.33 8.91 8.45
CA LYS A 37 -11.73 8.60 8.76
C LYS A 37 -11.81 7.63 9.94
N GLU A 38 -12.84 7.82 10.77
CA GLU A 38 -13.18 6.89 11.86
C GLU A 38 -13.96 5.66 11.35
N GLU A 39 -14.57 5.75 10.16
CA GLU A 39 -15.31 4.67 9.51
C GLU A 39 -15.02 4.64 8.00
N CYS A 40 -14.81 3.45 7.45
CA CYS A 40 -14.61 3.24 6.02
C CYS A 40 -15.06 1.82 5.65
N SER A 41 -16.03 1.69 4.74
CA SER A 41 -16.49 0.37 4.26
C SER A 41 -15.38 -0.42 3.56
N GLY A 42 -14.38 0.28 2.99
CA GLY A 42 -13.19 -0.32 2.39
C GLY A 42 -12.03 -0.49 3.38
N TYR A 43 -12.25 -0.34 4.69
CA TYR A 43 -11.20 -0.53 5.69
C TYR A 43 -10.67 -1.96 5.62
N VAL A 44 -9.36 -2.07 5.46
CA VAL A 44 -8.65 -3.35 5.47
C VAL A 44 -7.57 -3.21 6.52
N GLU A 45 -7.70 -3.95 7.61
CA GLU A 45 -6.73 -3.89 8.69
C GLU A 45 -5.36 -4.42 8.23
N ARG A 46 -4.28 -3.70 8.57
CA ARG A 46 -2.89 -4.10 8.26
C ARG A 46 -2.38 -5.19 9.22
N GLU A 47 -3.17 -6.25 9.40
CA GLU A 47 -2.83 -7.43 10.19
C GLU A 47 -2.22 -8.53 9.32
N PHE A 48 -1.35 -9.35 9.89
CA PHE A 48 -0.72 -10.45 9.13
C PHE A 48 -1.77 -11.40 8.56
N GLU A 49 -2.78 -11.74 9.37
CA GLU A 49 -3.86 -12.63 8.94
C GLU A 49 -4.66 -12.07 7.75
N VAL A 50 -4.88 -10.75 7.73
CA VAL A 50 -5.57 -10.07 6.63
C VAL A 50 -4.70 -10.03 5.37
N LEU A 51 -3.41 -9.75 5.52
CA LEU A 51 -2.45 -9.80 4.43
C LEU A 51 -2.36 -11.20 3.81
N VAL A 52 -2.35 -12.25 4.62
CA VAL A 52 -2.35 -13.64 4.14
C VAL A 52 -3.63 -13.94 3.36
N LYS A 53 -4.80 -13.48 3.83
CA LYS A 53 -6.06 -13.62 3.09
C LYS A 53 -6.01 -12.88 1.75
N LEU A 54 -5.54 -11.64 1.74
CA LEU A 54 -5.38 -10.86 0.50
C LEU A 54 -4.41 -11.50 -0.48
N LEU A 55 -3.32 -12.08 0.03
CA LEU A 55 -2.36 -12.83 -0.78
C LEU A 55 -3.01 -14.08 -1.40
N LEU A 56 -3.85 -14.79 -0.65
CA LEU A 56 -4.60 -15.94 -1.17
C LEU A 56 -5.69 -15.53 -2.17
N GLU A 57 -6.35 -14.38 -1.97
CA GLU A 57 -7.40 -13.88 -2.87
C GLU A 57 -6.84 -13.26 -4.16
N ARG A 58 -5.75 -12.48 -4.06
CA ARG A 58 -5.11 -11.80 -5.22
C ARG A 58 -4.04 -12.66 -5.89
N GLY A 59 -3.51 -13.66 -5.20
CA GLY A 59 -2.41 -14.52 -5.64
C GLY A 59 -1.01 -13.99 -5.28
N PHE A 60 -0.85 -12.69 -5.03
CA PHE A 60 0.42 -12.08 -4.60
C PHE A 60 0.21 -10.72 -3.90
N LEU A 61 1.23 -10.29 -3.17
CA LEU A 61 1.38 -8.93 -2.64
C LEU A 61 2.72 -8.35 -3.12
N TYR A 62 2.98 -7.06 -2.92
CA TYR A 62 4.23 -6.42 -3.31
C TYR A 62 4.90 -5.77 -2.11
N CYS A 63 6.19 -6.01 -1.91
CA CYS A 63 6.98 -5.30 -0.91
C CYS A 63 7.66 -4.10 -1.55
N ALA A 64 7.30 -2.88 -1.14
CA ALA A 64 7.96 -1.66 -1.62
C ALA A 64 9.42 -1.53 -1.12
N ASP A 65 9.78 -2.22 -0.04
CA ASP A 65 11.14 -2.21 0.52
C ASP A 65 12.08 -3.13 -0.26
N CYS A 66 11.62 -4.36 -0.53
CA CYS A 66 12.37 -5.34 -1.31
C CYS A 66 12.21 -5.15 -2.82
N GLN A 67 11.26 -4.30 -3.25
CA GLN A 67 10.82 -4.12 -4.64
C GLN A 67 10.42 -5.44 -5.33
N GLN A 68 9.93 -6.39 -4.55
CA GLN A 68 9.66 -7.75 -4.99
C GLN A 68 8.23 -8.18 -4.65
N PRO A 69 7.57 -8.95 -5.54
CA PRO A 69 6.30 -9.58 -5.24
C PRO A 69 6.48 -10.73 -4.24
N ILE A 70 5.60 -10.76 -3.24
CA ILE A 70 5.48 -11.78 -2.20
C ILE A 70 4.39 -12.76 -2.65
N TYR A 71 4.76 -14.02 -2.87
CA TYR A 71 3.82 -15.07 -3.27
C TYR A 71 3.46 -16.03 -2.13
N SER A 72 4.19 -15.95 -1.02
CA SER A 72 4.03 -16.87 0.10
C SER A 72 3.81 -16.15 1.43
N PRO A 73 2.96 -16.69 2.32
CA PRO A 73 2.78 -16.14 3.67
C PRO A 73 4.06 -16.23 4.53
N ASP A 74 4.93 -17.21 4.25
CA ASP A 74 6.23 -17.31 4.94
C ASP A 74 7.18 -16.18 4.56
N GLU A 75 7.23 -15.80 3.28
CA GLU A 75 7.94 -14.60 2.83
C GLU A 75 7.33 -13.36 3.48
N LEU A 76 6.00 -13.22 3.45
CA LEU A 76 5.27 -12.10 4.05
C LEU A 76 5.63 -11.86 5.53
N ARG A 77 5.95 -12.91 6.29
CA ARG A 77 6.38 -12.81 7.69
C ARG A 77 7.74 -12.12 7.83
N HIS A 78 8.62 -12.30 6.87
CA HIS A 78 9.96 -11.71 6.86
C HIS A 78 9.95 -10.26 6.33
N HIS A 79 8.87 -9.83 5.68
CA HIS A 79 8.72 -8.46 5.20
C HIS A 79 8.06 -7.53 6.22
N ALA A 80 8.46 -6.26 6.19
CA ALA A 80 7.81 -5.22 6.98
C ALA A 80 6.38 -4.98 6.47
N LYS A 81 5.36 -5.36 7.25
CA LYS A 81 3.93 -5.20 6.93
C LYS A 81 3.56 -3.79 6.47
N ASP A 82 4.27 -2.78 6.97
CA ASP A 82 4.08 -1.36 6.64
C ASP A 82 4.47 -1.01 5.20
N ARG A 83 5.36 -1.81 4.61
CA ARG A 83 5.87 -1.65 3.24
C ARG A 83 5.22 -2.62 2.25
N VAL A 84 4.34 -3.49 2.73
CA VAL A 84 3.58 -4.41 1.86
C VAL A 84 2.38 -3.66 1.29
N MET A 85 2.19 -3.77 -0.02
CA MET A 85 1.14 -3.13 -0.78
C MET A 85 0.45 -4.19 -1.65
N ALA A 86 -0.85 -4.02 -1.93
CA ALA A 86 -1.58 -4.97 -2.78
C ALA A 86 -1.52 -4.59 -4.26
N SER A 87 -0.74 -3.57 -4.59
CA SER A 87 -0.40 -3.21 -5.96
C SER A 87 1.07 -2.85 -6.00
N ILE A 88 1.71 -3.19 -7.11
CA ILE A 88 3.01 -2.65 -7.46
C ILE A 88 2.79 -1.15 -7.63
N PRO A 89 3.50 -0.27 -6.88
CA PRO A 89 3.44 1.16 -7.14
C PRO A 89 3.83 1.35 -8.61
N PRO A 90 3.19 2.28 -9.34
CA PRO A 90 3.63 2.58 -10.70
C PRO A 90 5.11 2.91 -10.62
N ASP A 91 5.92 2.04 -11.24
CA ASP A 91 7.36 2.23 -11.32
C ASP A 91 7.57 3.59 -11.97
N GLU A 92 8.33 4.47 -11.32
CA GLU A 92 8.89 5.64 -11.96
C GLU A 92 9.97 5.16 -12.94
N VAL A 93 9.55 4.39 -13.97
CA VAL A 93 10.25 4.36 -15.23
C VAL A 93 10.22 5.80 -15.71
N ALA A 94 11.35 6.46 -15.48
CA ALA A 94 11.77 7.63 -16.21
C ALA A 94 11.47 7.38 -17.69
N CYS A 95 10.34 7.91 -18.17
CA CYS A 95 10.08 8.08 -19.58
C CYS A 95 11.06 9.15 -20.10
N GLU A 96 12.34 8.83 -20.18
CA GLU A 96 13.34 9.59 -20.92
C GLU A 96 14.16 8.66 -21.82
N GLU A 97 13.50 7.74 -22.52
CA GLU A 97 13.97 7.44 -23.88
C GLU A 97 13.35 8.50 -24.79
N SER A 98 14.04 9.64 -24.90
CA SER A 98 13.93 10.46 -26.11
C SER A 98 14.70 9.73 -27.22
N PRO A 99 14.06 9.16 -28.24
CA PRO A 99 14.77 8.86 -29.47
C PRO A 99 15.04 10.20 -30.16
N ALA A 100 16.15 10.84 -29.81
CA ALA A 100 16.77 11.77 -30.74
C ALA A 100 17.27 10.93 -31.92
N ALA A 101 16.48 10.91 -32.98
CA ALA A 101 16.88 10.35 -34.26
C ALA A 101 18.12 11.10 -34.77
N ASP A 102 19.17 10.36 -35.13
CA ASP A 102 20.27 10.83 -35.99
C ASP A 102 19.84 10.75 -37.46
#